data_AF-A0A8H7SD36-F1
#
_entry.id   AF-A0A8H7SD36-F1
#
_cell.length_a   1.000
_cell.length_b   1.000
_cell.length_c   1.000
_cell.angle_alpha   90.00
_cell.angle_beta   90.00
_cell.angle_gamma   90.00
#
_symmetry.space_group_name_H-M   'P 1'
#
loop_
_entity.id
_entity.type
_entity.pdbx_description
1 polymer ?
#
loop_
_entity_poly.entity_id
_entity_poly.type
_entity_poly.pdbx_seq_one_letter_code
_entity_poly.pdbx_strand_id
1 'polypeptide(L)' 'MNSSVDPKAVLEQAVEKLEHIPESKEKHELAQKASGLHQSITGHPMQFDKHDNLVTTGSEADQCPALHHKKLE' A
#
# COMPACT_ATOMS: atom_id res chain seq x y z
N MET A 1 9.91 -25.22 -7.07
CA MET A 1 9.11 -24.05 -7.49
C MET A 1 9.36 -22.96 -6.45
N ASN A 2 10.40 -22.14 -6.64
CA ASN A 2 10.62 -20.96 -5.79
C ASN A 2 9.74 -19.85 -6.35
N SER A 3 8.48 -19.83 -5.94
CA SER A 3 7.61 -18.67 -6.17
C SER A 3 8.09 -17.57 -5.25
N SER A 4 9.19 -16.91 -5.62
CA SER A 4 9.60 -15.64 -5.01
C SER A 4 8.49 -14.65 -5.31
N VAL A 5 7.56 -14.50 -4.38
CA VAL A 5 6.47 -13.57 -4.50
C VAL A 5 7.09 -12.18 -4.53
N ASP A 6 6.94 -11.49 -5.67
CA ASP A 6 7.50 -10.15 -5.84
C ASP A 6 6.86 -9.20 -4.80
N PRO A 7 7.65 -8.60 -3.89
CA PRO A 7 7.09 -7.82 -2.79
C PRO A 7 6.37 -6.55 -3.28
N LYS A 8 6.72 -6.03 -4.46
CA LYS A 8 6.01 -4.92 -5.10
C LYS A 8 4.63 -5.37 -5.58
N ALA A 9 4.52 -6.54 -6.22
CA ALA A 9 3.23 -7.10 -6.63
C ALA A 9 2.29 -7.39 -5.44
N VAL A 10 2.84 -7.85 -4.30
CA VAL A 10 2.05 -8.04 -3.07
C VAL A 10 1.55 -6.71 -2.53
N LEU A 11 2.39 -5.68 -2.55
CA LEU A 11 2.03 -4.35 -2.11
C LEU A 11 0.93 -3.75 -2.99
N GLU A 12 1.04 -3.84 -4.31
CA GLU A 12 0.02 -3.36 -5.26
C GLU A 12 -1.34 -4.02 -5.00
N GLN A 13 -1.39 -5.34 -4.83
CA GLN A 13 -2.62 -6.06 -4.50
C GLN A 13 -3.20 -5.67 -3.14
N ALA A 14 -2.35 -5.38 -2.15
CA ALA A 14 -2.81 -4.95 -0.83
C ALA A 14 -3.44 -3.55 -0.90
N VAL A 15 -2.82 -2.63 -1.64
CA VAL A 15 -3.34 -1.28 -1.86
C VAL A 15 -4.66 -1.31 -2.62
N GLU A 16 -4.76 -2.09 -3.70
CA GLU A 16 -6.00 -2.26 -4.46
C GLU A 16 -7.13 -2.80 -3.57
N LYS A 17 -6.86 -3.83 -2.76
CA LYS A 17 -7.84 -4.37 -1.82
C LYS A 17 -8.31 -3.36 -0.78
N LEU A 18 -7.40 -2.52 -0.26
CA LEU A 18 -7.73 -1.48 0.72
C LEU A 18 -8.76 -0.47 0.21
N GLU A 19 -8.85 -0.25 -1.09
CA GLU A 19 -9.83 0.67 -1.70
C GLU A 19 -11.24 0.08 -1.80
N HIS A 20 -11.36 -1.25 -1.75
CA HIS A 20 -12.62 -1.95 -1.95
C HIS A 20 -13.22 -2.55 -0.67
N ILE A 21 -12.45 -2.67 0.39
CA ILE A 21 -12.93 -3.21 1.67
C ILE A 21 -13.42 -2.10 2.60
N PRO A 22 -14.55 -2.32 3.30
CA PRO A 22 -15.05 -1.38 4.29
C PRO A 22 -14.13 -1.29 5.51
N GLU A 23 -14.26 -0.19 6.25
CA GLU A 23 -13.56 0.00 7.53
C GLU A 23 -13.85 -1.17 8.47
N SER A 24 -12.80 -1.91 8.81
CA SER A 24 -12.88 -3.16 9.55
C SER A 24 -11.50 -3.51 10.10
N LYS A 25 -11.47 -4.44 11.05
CA LYS A 25 -10.21 -5.00 11.58
C LYS A 25 -9.32 -5.56 10.47
N GLU A 26 -9.92 -6.18 9.46
CA GLU A 26 -9.21 -6.70 8.29
C GLU A 26 -8.57 -5.58 7.45
N LYS A 27 -9.29 -4.47 7.25
CA LYS A 27 -8.75 -3.28 6.58
C LYS A 27 -7.54 -2.71 7.31
N HIS A 28 -7.65 -2.59 8.63
CA HIS A 28 -6.56 -2.09 9.45
C HIS A 28 -5.31 -2.99 9.39
N GLU A 29 -5.49 -4.31 9.52
CA GLU A 29 -4.39 -5.29 9.42
C GLU A 29 -3.74 -5.26 8.02
N LEU A 30 -4.55 -5.12 6.97
CA LEU A 30 -4.05 -5.01 5.61
C LEU A 30 -3.28 -3.70 5.38
N ALA A 31 -3.73 -2.58 5.94
CA ALA A 31 -3.04 -1.29 5.85
C ALA A 31 -1.69 -1.33 6.57
N GLN A 32 -1.64 -1.91 7.77
CA GLN A 32 -0.38 -2.13 8.49
C GLN A 32 0.59 -3.02 7.70
N LYS A 33 0.09 -4.11 7.12
CA LYS A 33 0.91 -5.02 6.30
C LYS A 33 1.44 -4.30 5.05
N ALA A 34 0.59 -3.53 4.37
CA ALA A 34 0.97 -2.75 3.20
C ALA A 34 2.03 -1.69 3.57
N SER A 35 1.87 -1.00 4.70
CA SER A 35 2.87 -0.04 5.20
C SER A 35 4.21 -0.70 5.50
N GLY A 36 4.22 -1.85 6.19
CA GLY A 36 5.45 -2.59 6.49
C GLY A 36 6.16 -3.11 5.24
N LEU A 37 5.41 -3.62 4.26
CA LEU A 37 5.96 -4.03 2.96
C LEU A 37 6.55 -2.84 2.20
N HIS A 38 5.83 -1.73 2.14
CA HIS A 38 6.30 -0.50 1.51
C HIS A 38 7.59 0.01 2.15
N GLN A 39 7.68 -0.01 3.48
CA GLN A 39 8.90 0.35 4.21
C GLN A 39 10.06 -0.59 3.90
N SER A 40 9.82 -1.89 3.77
CA SER A 40 10.87 -2.84 3.42
C SER A 40 11.39 -2.65 1.98
N ILE A 41 10.57 -2.13 1.06
CA ILE A 41 10.93 -1.93 -0.34
C ILE A 41 11.59 -0.58 -0.57
N THR A 42 11.07 0.48 0.07
CA THR A 42 11.44 1.87 -0.22
C THR A 42 12.25 2.54 0.90
N GLY A 43 12.28 1.96 2.10
CA GLY A 43 12.82 2.58 3.31
C GLY A 43 11.84 3.54 4.01
N HIS A 44 10.67 3.80 3.43
CA HIS A 44 9.67 4.73 3.95
C HIS A 44 8.35 4.01 4.26
N PRO A 45 7.68 4.26 5.40
CA PRO A 45 6.35 3.70 5.64
C PRO A 45 5.32 4.37 4.73
N MET A 46 4.24 3.65 4.42
CA MET A 46 3.12 4.20 3.70
C MET A 46 2.15 4.89 4.66
N GLN A 47 1.60 6.03 4.25
CA GLN A 47 0.70 6.87 5.05
C GLN A 47 -0.76 6.47 4.82
N PHE A 48 -1.51 6.32 5.90
CA PHE A 48 -2.94 6.00 5.88
C PHE A 48 -3.72 7.02 6.70
N ASP A 49 -4.94 7.35 6.29
CA ASP A 49 -5.84 8.20 7.05
C ASP A 49 -6.47 7.43 8.23
N LYS A 50 -7.31 8.11 9.02
CA LYS A 50 -8.00 7.52 10.18
C LYS A 50 -8.96 6.37 9.84
N HIS A 51 -9.30 6.16 8.57
CA HIS A 51 -10.17 5.08 8.09
C HIS A 51 -9.38 4.03 7.29
N ASP A 52 -8.06 4.00 7.44
CA ASP A 52 -7.13 3.13 6.73
C ASP A 52 -7.20 3.28 5.20
N ASN A 53 -7.59 4.47 4.70
CA ASN A 53 -7.46 4.81 3.28
C ASN A 53 -6.05 5.34 3.02
N LEU A 54 -5.47 4.95 1.88
CA LEU A 54 -4.17 5.43 1.46
C LEU A 54 -4.17 6.95 1.26
N VAL A 55 -3.26 7.64 1.94
CA VAL A 55 -3.07 9.08 1.74
C VAL A 55 -2.29 9.27 0.44
N THR A 56 -2.98 9.73 -0.60
CA THR A 56 -2.40 9.93 -1.95
C THR A 56 -1.91 11.36 -2.20
N THR A 57 -1.98 12.22 -1.19
CA THR A 57 -1.61 13.63 -1.26
C THR A 57 -0.28 13.90 -0.56
N GLY A 58 0.56 14.75 -1.16
CA GLY A 58 1.84 15.19 -0.57
C GLY A 58 3.07 14.48 -1.15
N SER A 59 4.25 14.99 -0.82
CA SER A 59 5.55 14.52 -1.34
C SER A 59 5.85 13.05 -1.02
N GLU A 60 5.22 12.49 0.02
CA GLU A 60 5.38 11.09 0.42
C GLU A 60 4.56 10.13 -0.46
N ALA A 61 3.43 10.59 -1.01
CA ALA A 61 2.68 9.83 -2.01
C ALA A 61 3.46 9.68 -3.32
N ASP A 62 4.33 10.66 -3.64
CA ASP A 62 5.30 10.58 -4.75
C ASP A 62 6.43 9.58 -4.51
N GLN A 63 6.60 9.07 -3.29
CA GLN A 63 7.59 8.04 -2.99
C GLN A 63 7.00 6.64 -2.99
N CYS A 64 5.67 6.51 -3.17
CA CYS A 64 5.00 5.21 -3.16
C CYS A 64 4.95 4.57 -4.55
N PRO A 65 5.71 3.47 -4.80
CA PRO A 65 5.75 2.81 -6.10
C PRO A 65 4.37 2.27 -6.53
N ALA A 66 3.51 1.92 -5.57
CA ALA A 66 2.15 1.47 -5.82
C ALA A 66 1.23 2.62 -6.29
N LEU A 67 1.52 3.86 -5.90
CA LEU A 67 0.80 5.06 -6.36
C LEU A 67 1.31 5.58 -7.71
N HIS A 68 2.53 5.22 -8.11
CA HIS A 68 3.09 5.63 -9.40
C HIS A 68 2.31 5.05 -10.59
N HIS A 69 1.72 3.87 -10.44
CA HIS A 69 0.87 3.28 -11.46
C HIS A 69 -0.49 3.99 -11.61
N LYS A 70 -0.98 4.67 -10.56
CA LYS A 70 -2.25 5.40 -10.59
C LYS A 70 -2.16 6.83 -11.14
N LYS A 71 -0.96 7.40 -11.27
CA LYS A 71 -0.77 8.76 -11.83
C LYS A 71 -0.71 8.79 -13.37
N LEU A 72 -0.78 7.63 -14.03
CA LEU A 72 -0.61 7.49 -15.48
C LEU A 72 -1.90 7.14 -16.25
N GLU A 73 -3.07 7.15 -15.61
CA GLU A 73 -4.38 7.07 -16.28
C GLU A 73 -5.11 8.42 -16.31
#